data_AF-A0AA95KL00-F1
#
_entry.id   AF-A0AA95KL00-F1
#
_cell.length_a   1.000
_cell.length_b   1.000
_cell.length_c   1.000
_cell.angle_alpha   90.00
_cell.angle_beta   90.00
_cell.angle_gamma   90.00
#
_symmetry.space_group_name_H-M   'P 1'
#
loop_
_entity.id
_entity.type
_entity.pdbx_description
1 polymer ?
#
loop_
_entity_poly.entity_id
_entity_poly.type
_entity_poly.pdbx_seq_one_letter_code
_entity_poly.pdbx_strand_id
1 'polypeptide(L)'
;MSKESIGFRIESEKRVALDQLSQTMQRDRSTLINEAIDSYLELHFWQVEVIKRSLAAANAGEVGVEHAEVFKNLRARLLEKMH
;
A
#
# COMPACT_ATOMS: atom_id res chain seq x y z
N MET A 1 13.19 4.92 20.31
CA MET A 1 12.26 3.78 20.39
C MET A 1 13.04 2.54 20.80
N SER A 2 12.55 1.76 21.75
CA SER A 2 13.13 0.46 22.09
C SER A 2 12.91 -0.53 20.95
N LYS A 3 13.91 -1.36 20.66
CA LYS A 3 13.77 -2.47 19.72
C LYS A 3 13.26 -3.69 20.48
N GLU A 4 12.23 -4.34 19.94
CA GLU A 4 11.68 -5.58 20.46
C GLU A 4 11.96 -6.73 19.49
N SER A 5 12.15 -7.95 20.00
CA SER A 5 12.39 -9.14 19.18
C SER A 5 11.08 -9.90 19.00
N ILE A 6 10.73 -10.19 17.75
CA ILE A 6 9.54 -10.95 17.39
C ILE A 6 9.95 -12.21 16.67
N GLY A 7 9.52 -13.37 17.17
CA GLY A 7 9.64 -14.65 16.47
C GLY A 7 8.45 -14.84 15.52
N PHE A 8 8.71 -15.19 14.27
CA PHE A 8 7.67 -15.50 13.29
C PHE A 8 8.01 -16.76 12.51
N ARG A 9 6.97 -17.41 11.99
CA ARG A 9 7.10 -18.57 11.11
C ARG A 9 6.98 -18.13 9.66
N ILE A 10 7.83 -18.67 8.82
CA ILE A 10 7.83 -18.43 7.38
C ILE A 10 8.23 -19.73 6.67
N GLU A 11 7.75 -19.92 5.45
CA GLU A 11 8.22 -21.01 4.60
C GLU A 11 9.72 -20.90 4.35
N SER A 12 10.39 -22.05 4.29
CA SER A 12 11.84 -22.14 4.10
C SER A 12 12.30 -21.47 2.81
N GLU A 13 11.53 -21.59 1.73
CA GLU A 13 11.81 -20.99 0.42
C GLU A 13 11.85 -19.46 0.51
N LYS A 14 10.85 -18.85 1.16
CA LYS A 14 10.81 -17.39 1.39
C LYS A 14 11.98 -16.91 2.25
N ARG A 15 12.39 -17.69 3.26
CA ARG A 15 13.60 -17.39 4.06
C ARG A 15 14.85 -17.37 3.19
N VAL A 16 15.02 -18.35 2.31
CA VAL A 16 16.17 -18.42 1.39
C VAL A 16 16.17 -17.25 0.41
N ALA A 17 15.01 -16.92 -0.17
CA ALA A 17 14.88 -15.76 -1.07
C ALA A 17 15.25 -14.45 -0.35
N LEU A 18 14.84 -14.27 0.90
CA LEU A 18 15.19 -13.11 1.70
C LEU A 18 16.70 -13.03 1.98
N ASP A 19 17.35 -14.16 2.25
CA ASP A 19 18.81 -14.23 2.43
C ASP A 19 19.56 -13.79 1.17
N GLN A 20 19.12 -14.25 -0.01
CA GLN A 20 19.73 -13.87 -1.28
C GLN A 20 19.55 -12.37 -1.58
N LEU A 21 18.35 -11.85 -1.30
CA LEU A 21 18.05 -10.43 -1.45
C LEU A 21 18.90 -9.58 -0.52
N SER A 22 19.03 -9.99 0.75
CA SER A 22 19.82 -9.27 1.75
C SER A 22 21.30 -9.20 1.36
N GLN A 23 21.87 -10.30 0.84
CA GLN A 23 23.23 -10.32 0.31
C GLN A 23 23.40 -9.36 -0.87
N THR A 24 22.48 -9.40 -1.84
CA THR A 24 22.53 -8.54 -3.03
C THR A 24 22.44 -7.05 -2.68
N MET A 25 21.57 -6.71 -1.73
CA MET A 25 21.37 -5.34 -1.28
C MET A 25 22.38 -4.89 -0.21
N GLN A 26 23.29 -5.77 0.22
CA GLN A 26 24.25 -5.53 1.32
C GLN A 26 23.56 -5.03 2.60
N ARG A 27 22.41 -5.63 2.92
CA ARG A 27 21.58 -5.30 4.09
C ARG A 27 21.36 -6.54 4.95
N ASP A 28 21.08 -6.34 6.23
CA ASP A 28 20.65 -7.44 7.09
C ASP A 28 19.18 -7.80 6.86
N ARG A 29 18.81 -9.03 7.21
CA ARG A 29 17.43 -9.52 7.08
C ARG A 29 16.46 -8.67 7.87
N SER A 30 16.85 -8.23 9.06
CA SER A 30 16.00 -7.44 9.94
C SER A 30 15.59 -6.13 9.27
N THR A 31 16.47 -5.50 8.52
CA THR A 31 16.22 -4.26 7.77
C THR A 31 15.19 -4.51 6.68
N LEU A 32 15.36 -5.56 5.88
CA LEU A 32 14.38 -5.90 4.84
C LEU A 32 13.01 -6.30 5.42
N ILE A 33 12.99 -7.01 6.54
CA ILE A 33 11.75 -7.39 7.22
C ILE A 33 11.04 -6.14 7.75
N ASN A 34 11.76 -5.22 8.38
CA ASN A 34 11.17 -3.97 8.86
C ASN A 34 10.64 -3.12 7.68
N GLU A 35 11.40 -2.98 6.60
CA GLU A 35 10.94 -2.23 5.41
C GLU A 35 9.68 -2.86 4.79
N ALA A 36 9.61 -4.19 4.74
CA ALA A 36 8.42 -4.89 4.27
C ALA A 36 7.21 -4.68 5.19
N ILE A 37 7.43 -4.71 6.52
CA ILE A 37 6.37 -4.45 7.51
C ILE A 37 5.90 -3.00 7.41
N ASP A 38 6.81 -2.04 7.34
CA ASP A 38 6.48 -0.62 7.21
C ASP A 38 5.64 -0.37 5.95
N SER A 39 6.06 -0.94 4.81
CA SER A 39 5.33 -0.85 3.54
C SER A 39 3.93 -1.46 3.64
N TYR A 40 3.80 -2.60 4.31
CA TYR A 40 2.52 -3.27 4.50
C TYR A 40 1.58 -2.46 5.40
N LEU A 41 2.10 -1.95 6.52
CA LEU A 41 1.34 -1.12 7.46
C LEU A 41 0.90 0.20 6.82
N GLU A 42 1.79 0.89 6.12
CA GLU A 42 1.49 2.13 5.42
C GLU A 42 0.37 1.93 4.40
N LEU A 43 0.49 0.91 3.55
CA LEU A 43 -0.51 0.58 2.54
C LEU A 43 -1.89 0.34 3.18
N HIS A 44 -1.94 -0.51 4.20
CA HIS A 44 -3.21 -0.91 4.80
C HIS A 44 -3.82 0.20 5.66
N PHE A 45 -3.03 0.98 6.39
CA PHE A 45 -3.54 2.13 7.12
C PHE A 45 -4.09 3.19 6.18
N TRP A 46 -3.38 3.49 5.08
CA TRP A 46 -3.91 4.40 4.07
C TRP A 46 -5.25 3.90 3.51
N GLN A 47 -5.36 2.61 3.15
CA GLN A 47 -6.60 2.02 2.64
C GLN A 47 -7.75 2.12 3.65
N VAL A 48 -7.49 1.76 4.91
CA VAL A 48 -8.50 1.83 5.98
C VAL A 48 -8.99 3.27 6.16
N GLU A 49 -8.08 4.24 6.16
CA GLU A 49 -8.44 5.65 6.30
C GLU A 49 -9.23 6.17 5.11
N VAL A 50 -8.89 5.77 3.88
CA VAL A 50 -9.69 6.08 2.68
C VAL A 50 -11.10 5.51 2.81
N ILE A 51 -11.23 4.23 3.19
CA ILE A 51 -12.54 3.57 3.33
C ILE A 51 -13.39 4.29 4.38
N LYS A 52 -12.82 4.59 5.55
CA LYS A 52 -13.53 5.32 6.61
C LYS A 52 -14.03 6.68 6.13
N ARG A 53 -13.19 7.45 5.43
CA ARG A 53 -13.58 8.75 4.87
C ARG A 53 -14.69 8.61 3.84
N SER A 54 -14.58 7.67 2.91
CA SER A 54 -15.61 7.42 1.89
C SER A 54 -16.94 6.99 2.50
N LEU A 55 -16.93 6.15 3.53
CA LEU A 55 -18.15 5.77 4.25
C LEU A 55 -18.77 6.95 4.99
N ALA A 56 -17.96 7.79 5.64
CA ALA A 56 -18.46 8.99 6.32
C ALA A 56 -19.11 9.98 5.33
N ALA A 57 -18.49 10.22 4.18
CA ALA A 57 -19.03 11.04 3.09
C ALA A 57 -20.37 10.50 2.58
N ALA A 58 -20.44 9.19 2.30
CA ALA A 58 -21.68 8.54 1.85
C ALA A 58 -22.80 8.65 2.90
N ASN A 59 -22.46 8.43 4.18
CA ASN A 59 -23.42 8.56 5.29
C ASN A 59 -23.89 10.00 5.52
N ALA A 60 -23.04 10.99 5.21
CA ALA A 60 -23.40 12.41 5.25
C ALA A 60 -24.26 12.85 4.04
N GLY A 61 -24.50 11.95 3.08
CA GLY A 61 -25.26 12.24 1.87
C GLY A 61 -24.49 13.05 0.83
N GLU A 62 -23.15 13.00 0.82
CA GLU A 62 -22.38 13.59 -0.27
C GLU A 62 -22.81 12.98 -1.61
N VAL A 63 -23.17 13.86 -2.55
CA VAL A 63 -23.59 13.45 -3.89
C VAL A 63 -22.36 13.01 -4.67
N GLY A 64 -22.39 11.78 -5.15
CA GLY A 64 -21.34 11.24 -6.02
C GLY A 64 -21.30 11.89 -7.40
N VAL A 65 -20.36 11.45 -8.22
CA VAL A 65 -20.29 11.90 -9.62
C VAL A 65 -21.27 11.10 -10.46
N GLU A 66 -22.12 11.80 -11.23
CA GLU A 66 -23.04 11.16 -12.17
C GLU A 66 -22.30 10.29 -13.19
N HIS A 67 -22.89 9.14 -13.54
CA HIS A 67 -22.24 8.13 -14.39
C HIS A 67 -21.72 8.70 -15.72
N ALA A 68 -22.49 9.58 -16.36
CA ALA A 68 -22.10 10.21 -17.62
C ALA A 68 -20.87 11.15 -17.47
N GLU A 69 -20.76 11.83 -16.32
CA GLU A 69 -19.68 12.75 -16.01
C GLU A 69 -18.36 11.99 -15.76
N VAL A 70 -18.42 10.78 -15.18
CA VAL A 70 -17.24 9.92 -14.93
C VAL A 70 -16.44 9.68 -16.22
N PHE A 71 -17.12 9.24 -17.29
CA PHE A 71 -16.45 8.92 -18.56
C PHE A 71 -16.00 10.16 -19.32
N LYS A 72 -16.71 11.28 -19.19
CA LYS A 72 -16.28 12.56 -19.74
C LYS A 72 -14.94 13.01 -19.12
N ASN A 73 -14.84 12.96 -17.79
CA ASN A 73 -13.64 13.35 -17.06
C ASN A 73 -12.47 12.39 -17.32
N LEU A 74 -12.74 11.09 -17.42
CA LEU A 74 -11.72 10.10 -17.78
C LEU A 74 -11.12 10.38 -19.16
N ARG A 75 -11.96 10.62 -20.17
CA ARG A 75 -11.51 10.94 -21.53
C ARG A 75 -10.66 12.21 -21.58
N ALA A 76 -11.06 13.26 -20.86
CA ALA A 76 -10.30 14.52 -20.80
C ALA A 76 -8.89 14.30 -20.22
N ARG A 77 -8.77 13.54 -19.12
CA ARG A 77 -7.47 13.22 -18.51
C ARG A 77 -6.56 12.38 -19.42
N LEU A 78 -7.13 11.46 -20.20
CA LEU A 78 -6.35 10.66 -21.14
C LEU A 78 -5.80 11.53 -22.28
N LEU A 79 -6.59 12.46 -22.80
CA LEU A 79 -6.14 13.39 -23.83
C LEU A 79 -5.03 14.32 -23.31
N GLU A 80 -5.18 14.85 -22.09
CA GLU A 80 -4.17 15.71 -21.46
C GLU A 80 -2.81 15.01 -21.31
N LYS A 81 -2.81 13.72 -20.95
CA LYS A 81 -1.56 12.94 -20.80
C LYS A 81 -0.91 12.51 -22.12
N MET A 82 -1.60 12.70 -23.25
CA MET A 82 -1.09 12.36 -24.59
C MET A 82 -0.46 13.55 -25.31
N HIS A 83 -0.48 14.73 -24.69
CA HIS A 83 0.25 15.93 -25.12
C HIS A 83 1.47 16.16 -24.20
#